data_AF-A0A5E4HLS6-F1
#
_entry.id   AF-A0A5E4HLS6-F1
#
_cell.length_a   1.000
_cell.length_b   1.000
_cell.length_c   1.000
_cell.angle_alpha   90.00
_cell.angle_beta   90.00
_cell.angle_gamma   90.00
#
_symmetry.space_group_name_H-M   'P 1'
#
loop_
_entity.id
_entity.type
_entity.pdbx_description
1 polymer ?
#
loop_
_entity_poly.entity_id
_entity_poly.type
_entity_poly.pdbx_seq_one_letter_code
_entity_poly.pdbx_strand_id
1 'polypeptide(L)'
;MNGISKTTKKLIYDFSRKLTLEYPKDEITGESTAHMSCYVPDDIKIDRSNGNDFILYDKYYWLYLKVFAGLRGEKVLEYLKDRELEDAFWHFTCEIIDDYKIYLDSTKLKQKIEAFSESLSKPLEDYEVLIPILNLDVKDSEFKFGDIILKKLKGPFLEEFGLKNESNAFNQNFFEKIVDKTGAIILEKGNSSELVVKRAKIKADFIIRMLQASISTNHKEILYDNNLLFEQGEFIVYRTKIIPSFVGGQY
;
A
#
# COMPACT_ATOMS: atom_id res chain seq x y z
N MET A 1 -0.18 -2.20 -14.79
CA MET A 1 1.23 -2.45 -14.42
C MET A 1 1.19 -3.28 -13.15
N ASN A 2 1.51 -4.57 -13.24
CA ASN A 2 1.21 -5.56 -12.18
C ASN A 2 2.47 -6.05 -11.46
N GLY A 3 3.56 -5.28 -11.46
CA GLY A 3 4.79 -5.65 -10.79
C GLY A 3 5.64 -4.44 -10.43
N ILE A 4 6.76 -4.72 -9.75
CA ILE A 4 7.73 -3.72 -9.31
C ILE A 4 8.17 -2.83 -10.49
N SER A 5 8.24 -1.52 -10.27
CA SER A 5 8.59 -0.55 -11.30
C SER A 5 9.97 -0.80 -11.91
N LYS A 6 10.16 -0.34 -13.16
CA LYS A 6 11.47 -0.41 -13.84
C LYS A 6 12.56 0.33 -13.07
N THR A 7 12.21 1.42 -12.38
CA THR A 7 13.14 2.21 -11.57
C THR A 7 13.66 1.40 -10.40
N THR A 8 12.77 0.76 -9.64
CA THR A 8 13.17 -0.08 -8.50
C THR A 8 13.92 -1.33 -8.95
N LYS A 9 13.47 -2.00 -10.03
CA LYS A 9 14.24 -3.11 -10.63
C LYS A 9 15.65 -2.71 -11.05
N LYS A 10 15.84 -1.50 -11.56
CA LYS A 10 17.18 -0.97 -11.87
C LYS A 10 18.01 -0.76 -10.61
N LEU A 11 17.43 -0.23 -9.53
CA LEU A 11 18.13 -0.10 -8.25
C LEU A 11 18.59 -1.46 -7.71
N ILE A 12 17.71 -2.48 -7.74
CA ILE A 12 18.06 -3.85 -7.35
C ILE A 12 19.22 -4.35 -8.22
N TYR A 13 19.13 -4.19 -9.53
CA TYR A 13 20.18 -4.62 -10.46
C TYR A 13 21.53 -3.94 -10.18
N ASP A 14 21.54 -2.62 -10.02
CA ASP A 14 22.77 -1.86 -9.76
C ASP A 14 23.42 -2.29 -8.43
N PHE A 15 22.60 -2.51 -7.38
CA PHE A 15 23.06 -3.05 -6.11
C PHE A 15 23.63 -4.47 -6.25
N SER A 16 22.88 -5.40 -6.85
CA SER A 16 23.33 -6.78 -7.03
C SER A 16 24.56 -6.90 -7.93
N ARG A 17 24.70 -6.03 -8.95
CA ARG A 17 25.94 -5.95 -9.75
C ARG A 17 27.11 -5.47 -8.93
N LYS A 18 26.91 -4.50 -8.04
CA LYS A 18 27.96 -4.02 -7.14
C LYS A 18 28.41 -5.14 -6.20
N LEU A 19 27.47 -5.91 -5.66
CA LEU A 19 27.78 -7.08 -4.84
C LEU A 19 28.58 -8.12 -5.64
N THR A 20 28.07 -8.56 -6.79
CA THR A 20 28.71 -9.66 -7.55
C THR A 20 30.09 -9.32 -8.10
N LEU A 21 30.36 -8.05 -8.41
CA LEU A 21 31.63 -7.62 -8.98
C LEU A 21 32.67 -7.20 -7.94
N GLU A 22 32.24 -6.72 -6.78
CA GLU A 22 33.13 -6.06 -5.83
C GLU A 22 33.05 -6.59 -4.39
N TYR A 23 32.03 -7.37 -4.02
CA TYR A 23 31.83 -7.81 -2.64
C TYR A 23 32.26 -9.28 -2.42
N PRO A 24 32.95 -9.60 -1.31
CA PRO A 24 33.79 -8.73 -0.50
C PRO A 24 35.21 -8.71 -1.09
N LYS A 25 35.64 -7.58 -1.67
CA LYS A 25 37.05 -7.37 -2.06
C LYS A 25 37.81 -6.49 -1.10
N ASP A 26 37.09 -5.66 -0.36
CA ASP A 26 37.67 -4.73 0.60
C ASP A 26 37.59 -5.38 2.00
N GLU A 27 38.72 -5.50 2.70
CA GLU A 27 38.70 -5.77 4.14
C GLU A 27 38.01 -4.59 4.83
N ILE A 28 37.19 -4.87 5.86
CA ILE A 28 36.62 -3.80 6.69
C ILE A 28 37.79 -3.13 7.40
N THR A 29 38.34 -2.09 6.78
CA THR A 29 39.29 -1.20 7.43
C THR A 29 38.56 -0.57 8.61
N GLY A 30 39.19 -0.53 9.79
CA GLY A 30 38.58 -0.11 11.06
C GLY A 30 38.01 1.32 11.12
N GLU A 31 37.87 2.00 9.98
CA GLU A 31 37.26 3.32 9.78
C GLU A 31 35.84 3.26 9.17
N SER A 32 35.26 2.08 8.95
CA SER A 32 33.89 2.00 8.41
C SER A 32 32.88 2.65 9.37
N THR A 33 32.25 3.73 8.92
CA THR A 33 31.36 4.57 9.76
C THR A 33 29.91 4.12 9.71
N ALA A 34 29.52 3.33 8.71
CA ALA A 34 28.16 2.82 8.55
C ALA A 34 28.19 1.37 8.10
N HIS A 35 27.57 0.48 8.88
CA HIS A 35 27.45 -0.92 8.53
C HIS A 35 26.14 -1.50 9.06
N MET A 36 25.72 -2.60 8.44
CA MET A 36 24.74 -3.53 9.00
C MET A 36 25.35 -4.91 9.05
N SER A 37 25.10 -5.63 10.13
CA SER A 37 25.45 -7.04 10.28
C SER A 37 24.16 -7.80 10.57
N CYS A 38 23.86 -8.78 9.74
CA CYS A 38 22.63 -9.55 9.83
C CYS A 38 22.91 -11.04 9.59
N TYR A 39 22.15 -11.88 10.29
CA TYR A 39 22.25 -13.33 10.20
C TYR A 39 21.87 -13.82 8.81
N VAL A 40 22.67 -14.72 8.25
CA VAL A 40 22.40 -15.39 6.98
C VAL A 40 21.31 -16.44 7.20
N PRO A 41 20.17 -16.37 6.49
CA PRO A 41 19.10 -17.35 6.62
C PRO A 41 19.57 -18.80 6.54
N ASP A 42 18.99 -19.67 7.36
CA ASP A 42 19.48 -21.05 7.54
C ASP A 42 19.39 -21.93 6.29
N ASP A 43 18.54 -21.56 5.32
CA ASP A 43 18.39 -22.25 4.05
C ASP A 43 19.51 -21.91 3.04
N ILE A 44 20.31 -20.87 3.30
CA ILE A 44 21.48 -20.51 2.49
C ILE A 44 22.73 -21.21 3.04
N LYS A 45 23.43 -21.93 2.15
CA LYS A 45 24.54 -22.82 2.53
C LYS A 45 25.89 -22.12 2.46
N ILE A 46 26.18 -21.32 3.48
CA ILE A 46 27.50 -20.69 3.65
C ILE A 46 28.47 -21.54 4.48
N ASP A 47 29.78 -21.32 4.30
CA ASP A 47 30.80 -21.83 5.23
C ASP A 47 30.72 -21.05 6.55
N ARG A 48 30.19 -21.71 7.58
CA ARG A 48 29.94 -21.16 8.92
C ARG A 48 31.20 -21.06 9.81
N SER A 49 32.37 -21.46 9.31
CA SER A 49 33.62 -21.43 10.08
C SER A 49 34.03 -20.02 10.53
N ASN A 50 33.60 -18.98 9.81
CA ASN A 50 33.89 -17.58 10.09
C ASN A 50 32.68 -16.81 10.67
N GLY A 51 31.65 -17.52 11.13
CA GLY A 51 30.39 -16.95 11.60
C GLY A 51 29.24 -17.13 10.62
N ASN A 52 28.04 -16.72 11.04
CA ASN A 52 26.80 -16.89 10.27
C ASN A 52 26.21 -15.56 9.79
N ASP A 53 26.99 -14.48 9.84
CA ASP A 53 26.51 -13.14 9.54
C ASP A 53 27.18 -12.60 8.29
N PHE A 54 26.43 -11.89 7.46
CA PHE A 54 26.99 -11.03 6.43
C PHE A 54 26.97 -9.58 6.88
N ILE A 55 28.00 -8.83 6.48
CA ILE A 55 28.18 -7.44 6.86
C ILE A 55 28.18 -6.58 5.60
N LEU A 56 27.16 -5.75 5.41
CA LEU A 56 27.22 -4.69 4.41
C LEU A 56 27.77 -3.43 5.07
N TYR A 57 28.82 -2.87 4.49
CA TYR A 57 29.48 -1.66 4.99
C TYR A 57 29.51 -0.56 3.93
N ASP A 58 29.58 0.69 4.39
CA ASP A 58 29.73 1.91 3.60
C ASP A 58 28.84 1.93 2.34
N LYS A 59 29.46 1.84 1.15
CA LYS A 59 28.76 1.92 -0.13
C LYS A 59 27.67 0.84 -0.29
N TYR A 60 27.90 -0.37 0.23
CA TYR A 60 26.95 -1.48 0.11
C TYR A 60 25.73 -1.27 1.01
N TYR A 61 25.97 -0.78 2.23
CA TYR A 61 24.91 -0.43 3.17
C TYR A 61 23.99 0.66 2.60
N TRP A 62 24.57 1.74 2.07
CA TRP A 62 23.77 2.82 1.48
C TRP A 62 22.98 2.39 0.24
N LEU A 63 23.55 1.54 -0.60
CA LEU A 63 22.83 0.97 -1.74
C LEU A 63 21.69 0.05 -1.29
N TYR A 64 21.92 -0.78 -0.27
CA TYR A 64 20.88 -1.62 0.33
C TYR A 64 19.71 -0.77 0.81
N LEU A 65 19.97 0.27 1.62
CA LEU A 65 18.91 1.17 2.11
C LEU A 65 18.16 1.85 0.96
N LYS A 66 18.85 2.25 -0.10
CA LYS A 66 18.23 2.87 -1.27
C LYS A 66 17.31 1.92 -2.02
N VAL A 67 17.71 0.65 -2.16
CA VAL A 67 16.86 -0.38 -2.77
C VAL A 67 15.66 -0.65 -1.88
N PHE A 68 15.87 -0.81 -0.57
CA PHE A 68 14.80 -1.06 0.40
C PHE A 68 13.76 0.07 0.40
N ALA A 69 14.20 1.33 0.38
CA ALA A 69 13.31 2.48 0.24
C ALA A 69 12.53 2.47 -1.08
N GLY A 70 13.18 2.05 -2.18
CA GLY A 70 12.53 1.86 -3.47
C GLY A 70 11.43 0.79 -3.42
N LEU A 71 11.76 -0.39 -2.87
CA LEU A 71 10.81 -1.50 -2.67
C LEU A 71 9.61 -1.07 -1.80
N ARG A 72 9.86 -0.37 -0.70
CA ARG A 72 8.81 0.15 0.19
C ARG A 72 7.84 1.11 -0.51
N GLY A 73 8.30 1.80 -1.57
CA GLY A 73 7.48 2.70 -2.38
C GLY A 73 6.58 2.00 -3.41
N GLU A 74 6.75 0.69 -3.62
CA GLU A 74 6.02 -0.05 -4.64
C GLU A 74 4.62 -0.46 -4.16
N LYS A 75 3.57 0.00 -4.83
CA LYS A 75 2.18 -0.38 -4.50
C LYS A 75 1.95 -1.89 -4.53
N VAL A 76 2.63 -2.62 -5.41
CA VAL A 76 2.48 -4.08 -5.51
C VAL A 76 3.02 -4.83 -4.29
N LEU A 77 3.75 -4.15 -3.40
CA LEU A 77 4.33 -4.68 -2.17
C LEU A 77 3.65 -4.12 -0.91
N GLU A 78 2.64 -3.25 -1.03
CA GLU A 78 2.07 -2.52 0.12
C GLU A 78 1.43 -3.42 1.18
N TYR A 79 1.07 -4.65 0.83
CA TYR A 79 0.54 -5.65 1.76
C TYR A 79 1.61 -6.21 2.72
N LEU A 80 2.89 -6.08 2.40
CA LEU A 80 3.99 -6.56 3.23
C LEU A 80 4.28 -5.53 4.33
N LYS A 81 4.51 -6.02 5.54
CA LYS A 81 5.07 -5.19 6.61
C LYS A 81 6.54 -4.89 6.31
N ASP A 82 7.04 -3.77 6.81
CA ASP A 82 8.45 -3.35 6.63
C ASP A 82 9.43 -4.50 6.96
N ARG A 83 9.19 -5.22 8.06
CA ARG A 83 10.03 -6.36 8.48
C ARG A 83 9.97 -7.54 7.49
N GLU A 84 8.80 -7.89 6.98
CA GLU A 84 8.65 -9.00 6.02
C GLU A 84 9.36 -8.68 4.70
N LEU A 85 9.30 -7.41 4.28
CA LEU A 85 10.00 -6.91 3.11
C LEU A 85 11.52 -6.87 3.33
N GLU A 86 11.97 -6.45 4.52
CA GLU A 86 13.38 -6.40 4.90
C GLU A 86 13.97 -7.80 4.96
N ASP A 87 13.29 -8.74 5.62
CA ASP A 87 13.67 -10.15 5.71
C ASP A 87 13.79 -10.77 4.30
N ALA A 88 12.80 -10.54 3.42
CA ALA A 88 12.84 -11.05 2.05
C ALA A 88 13.98 -10.44 1.21
N PHE A 89 14.20 -9.12 1.33
CA PHE A 89 15.26 -8.45 0.61
C PHE A 89 16.66 -8.81 1.14
N TRP A 90 16.78 -9.03 2.44
CA TRP A 90 18.00 -9.55 3.07
C TRP A 90 18.31 -10.98 2.61
N HIS A 91 17.31 -11.86 2.57
CA HIS A 91 17.45 -13.21 2.04
C HIS A 91 17.97 -13.19 0.59
N PHE A 92 17.30 -12.43 -0.28
CA PHE A 92 17.75 -12.22 -1.66
C PHE A 92 19.19 -11.70 -1.73
N THR A 93 19.55 -10.75 -0.86
CA THR A 93 20.91 -10.19 -0.80
C THR A 93 21.94 -11.26 -0.45
N CYS A 94 21.64 -12.11 0.53
CA CYS A 94 22.50 -13.22 0.93
C CYS A 94 22.68 -14.23 -0.22
N GLU A 95 21.62 -14.56 -0.95
CA GLU A 95 21.71 -15.45 -2.13
C GLU A 95 22.64 -14.85 -3.21
N ILE A 96 22.55 -13.53 -3.47
CA ILE A 96 23.43 -12.88 -4.44
C ILE A 96 24.91 -12.94 -4.01
N ILE A 97 25.18 -12.82 -2.71
CA ILE A 97 26.53 -12.88 -2.15
C ILE A 97 27.09 -14.31 -2.23
N ASP A 98 26.31 -15.30 -1.80
CA ASP A 98 26.73 -16.71 -1.75
C ASP A 98 27.02 -17.24 -3.17
N ASP A 99 26.09 -17.01 -4.10
CA ASP A 99 26.18 -17.48 -5.48
C ASP A 99 26.78 -16.44 -6.44
N TYR A 100 27.65 -15.54 -5.96
CA TYR A 100 28.12 -14.39 -6.75
C TYR A 100 28.71 -14.77 -8.12
N LYS A 101 29.41 -15.92 -8.20
CA LYS A 101 30.01 -16.45 -9.45
C LYS A 101 28.94 -16.76 -10.51
N ILE A 102 27.77 -17.24 -10.10
CA ILE A 102 26.64 -17.53 -11.00
C ILE A 102 26.11 -16.22 -11.58
N TYR A 103 26.01 -15.19 -10.75
CA TYR A 103 25.41 -13.90 -11.09
C TYR A 103 26.39 -12.90 -11.73
N LEU A 104 27.64 -13.30 -11.97
CA LEU A 104 28.54 -12.61 -12.91
C LEU A 104 27.90 -12.55 -14.31
N ASP A 105 27.14 -13.57 -14.68
CA ASP A 105 26.27 -13.57 -15.86
C ASP A 105 25.06 -12.64 -15.64
N SER A 106 25.07 -11.53 -16.38
CA SER A 106 24.01 -10.52 -16.35
C SER A 106 22.62 -11.08 -16.70
N THR A 107 22.53 -12.15 -17.49
CA THR A 107 21.25 -12.78 -17.86
C THR A 107 20.67 -13.52 -16.66
N LYS A 108 21.49 -14.33 -15.98
CA LYS A 108 21.07 -15.05 -14.77
C LYS A 108 20.69 -14.10 -13.64
N LEU A 109 21.47 -13.03 -13.46
CA LEU A 109 21.12 -12.01 -12.46
C LEU A 109 19.77 -11.34 -12.75
N LYS A 110 19.51 -10.97 -14.00
CA LYS A 110 18.20 -10.39 -14.39
C LYS A 110 17.06 -11.37 -14.15
N GLN A 111 17.24 -12.65 -14.47
CA GLN A 111 16.25 -13.69 -14.20
C GLN A 111 15.99 -13.84 -12.69
N LYS A 112 17.04 -13.83 -11.86
CA LYS A 112 16.90 -13.90 -10.39
C LYS A 112 16.16 -12.69 -9.82
N ILE A 113 16.45 -11.48 -10.33
CA ILE A 113 15.72 -10.25 -9.95
C ILE A 113 14.25 -10.32 -10.37
N GLU A 114 13.95 -10.86 -11.55
CA GLU A 114 12.56 -11.02 -11.99
C GLU A 114 11.83 -12.02 -11.10
N ALA A 115 12.42 -13.19 -10.83
CA ALA A 115 11.84 -14.20 -9.94
C ALA A 115 11.59 -13.66 -8.52
N PHE A 116 12.53 -12.88 -7.97
CA PHE A 116 12.35 -12.18 -6.70
C PHE A 116 11.24 -11.14 -6.75
N SER A 117 11.15 -10.38 -7.86
CA SER A 117 10.09 -9.39 -8.03
C SER A 117 8.71 -10.04 -8.12
N GLU A 118 8.60 -11.15 -8.84
CA GLU A 118 7.37 -11.92 -9.00
C GLU A 118 6.94 -12.61 -7.71
N SER A 119 7.87 -13.16 -6.94
CA SER A 119 7.55 -13.84 -5.67
C SER A 119 6.97 -12.90 -4.61
N LEU A 120 7.34 -11.62 -4.64
CA LEU A 120 6.84 -10.60 -3.72
C LEU A 120 5.64 -9.81 -4.22
N SER A 121 5.39 -9.80 -5.54
CA SER A 121 4.33 -8.93 -6.08
C SER A 121 2.96 -9.56 -5.91
N LYS A 122 2.00 -8.80 -5.34
CA LYS A 122 0.57 -9.14 -5.43
C LYS A 122 -0.14 -8.25 -6.46
N PRO A 123 -1.08 -8.81 -7.24
CA PRO A 123 -1.83 -8.05 -8.23
C PRO A 123 -2.61 -6.93 -7.55
N LEU A 124 -2.66 -5.78 -8.21
CA LEU A 124 -3.46 -4.64 -7.76
C LEU A 124 -4.88 -4.77 -8.27
N GLU A 125 -5.83 -4.66 -7.36
CA GLU A 125 -7.26 -4.68 -7.64
C GLU A 125 -7.84 -3.27 -7.55
N ASP A 126 -8.93 -3.05 -8.27
CA ASP A 126 -9.70 -1.81 -8.19
C ASP A 126 -10.83 -1.98 -7.17
N TYR A 127 -10.80 -1.14 -6.15
CA TYR A 127 -11.75 -1.09 -5.05
C TYR A 127 -12.71 0.08 -5.21
N GLU A 128 -13.97 -0.16 -4.88
CA GLU A 128 -14.95 0.88 -4.55
C GLU A 128 -15.09 0.92 -3.04
N VAL A 129 -14.83 2.09 -2.44
CA VAL A 129 -15.03 2.33 -1.02
C VAL A 129 -16.17 3.32 -0.85
N LEU A 130 -17.15 2.98 -0.03
CA LEU A 130 -18.30 3.81 0.31
C LEU A 130 -18.15 4.30 1.74
N ILE A 131 -18.12 5.63 1.90
CA ILE A 131 -17.96 6.33 3.17
C ILE A 131 -19.16 7.27 3.35
N PRO A 132 -20.07 7.02 4.30
CA PRO A 132 -21.14 7.95 4.62
C PRO A 132 -20.56 9.30 5.10
N ILE A 133 -21.17 10.41 4.69
CA ILE A 133 -20.86 11.73 5.21
C ILE A 133 -22.07 12.20 6.01
N LEU A 134 -21.88 12.38 7.32
CA LEU A 134 -22.92 12.87 8.22
C LEU A 134 -23.11 14.37 8.03
N ASN A 135 -24.31 14.85 8.33
CA ASN A 135 -24.70 16.27 8.28
C ASN A 135 -24.58 16.93 6.89
N LEU A 136 -24.35 16.15 5.83
CA LEU A 136 -24.37 16.61 4.44
C LEU A 136 -25.57 16.01 3.71
N ASP A 137 -26.35 16.85 3.02
CA ASP A 137 -27.44 16.41 2.13
C ASP A 137 -27.24 16.96 0.72
N VAL A 138 -26.83 16.07 -0.20
CA VAL A 138 -26.68 16.38 -1.63
C VAL A 138 -28.00 16.28 -2.41
N LYS A 139 -29.12 16.00 -1.74
CA LYS A 139 -30.43 15.74 -2.34
C LYS A 139 -30.33 14.64 -3.39
N ASP A 140 -31.02 14.77 -4.52
CA ASP A 140 -30.93 13.83 -5.64
C ASP A 140 -29.78 14.15 -6.62
N SER A 141 -28.86 15.05 -6.25
CA SER A 141 -27.73 15.42 -7.09
C SER A 141 -26.55 14.46 -6.91
N GLU A 142 -25.77 14.30 -7.98
CA GLU A 142 -24.48 13.61 -7.95
C GLU A 142 -23.38 14.63 -8.25
N PHE A 143 -22.39 14.71 -7.37
CA PHE A 143 -21.26 15.61 -7.53
C PHE A 143 -19.97 14.81 -7.65
N LYS A 144 -19.16 15.15 -8.65
CA LYS A 144 -17.86 14.52 -8.86
C LYS A 144 -16.73 15.47 -8.50
N PHE A 145 -15.86 15.05 -7.60
CA PHE A 145 -14.65 15.76 -7.18
C PHE A 145 -13.45 14.86 -7.43
N GLY A 146 -12.82 15.00 -8.60
CA GLY A 146 -11.76 14.10 -9.04
C GLY A 146 -12.24 12.66 -9.13
N ASP A 147 -11.65 11.78 -8.32
CA ASP A 147 -11.96 10.34 -8.25
C ASP A 147 -13.05 9.99 -7.22
N ILE A 148 -13.72 11.00 -6.67
CA ILE A 148 -14.70 10.85 -5.59
C ILE A 148 -16.07 11.30 -6.09
N ILE A 149 -17.09 10.47 -5.86
CA ILE A 149 -18.48 10.74 -6.22
C ILE A 149 -19.27 10.92 -4.93
N LEU A 150 -19.87 12.09 -4.73
CA LEU A 150 -20.81 12.34 -3.66
C LEU A 150 -22.23 12.16 -4.20
N LYS A 151 -23.01 11.28 -3.58
CA LYS A 151 -24.42 11.08 -3.94
C LYS A 151 -25.24 10.63 -2.74
N LYS A 152 -26.55 10.77 -2.85
CA LYS A 152 -27.48 10.16 -1.90
C LYS A 152 -27.54 8.65 -2.08
N LEU A 153 -27.38 7.93 -0.97
CA LEU A 153 -27.32 6.48 -0.90
C LEU A 153 -28.71 5.87 -0.85
N LYS A 154 -29.34 5.70 -2.02
CA LYS A 154 -30.67 5.09 -2.13
C LYS A 154 -30.61 3.57 -1.95
N GLY A 155 -31.68 2.99 -1.41
CA GLY A 155 -31.80 1.54 -1.20
C GLY A 155 -31.38 0.67 -2.40
N PRO A 156 -31.91 0.91 -3.61
CA PRO A 156 -31.53 0.12 -4.80
C PRO A 156 -30.04 0.17 -5.12
N PHE A 157 -29.39 1.32 -4.91
CA PHE A 157 -27.96 1.46 -5.13
C PHE A 157 -27.15 0.69 -4.07
N LEU A 158 -27.57 0.73 -2.81
CA LEU A 158 -26.91 -0.01 -1.72
C LEU A 158 -27.06 -1.53 -1.91
N GLU A 159 -28.20 -1.99 -2.37
CA GLU A 159 -28.43 -3.39 -2.73
C GLU A 159 -27.54 -3.84 -3.90
N GLU A 160 -27.45 -3.02 -4.96
CA GLU A 160 -26.51 -3.24 -6.07
C GLU A 160 -25.05 -3.19 -5.60
N PHE A 161 -24.76 -2.37 -4.58
CA PHE A 161 -23.47 -2.32 -3.93
C PHE A 161 -23.11 -3.63 -3.20
N GLY A 162 -24.13 -4.44 -2.86
CA GLY A 162 -24.01 -5.71 -2.15
C GLY A 162 -24.49 -5.68 -0.70
N LEU A 163 -25.07 -4.55 -0.25
CA LEU A 163 -25.63 -4.38 1.08
C LEU A 163 -27.10 -4.74 1.05
N LYS A 164 -27.42 -5.97 1.46
CA LYS A 164 -28.80 -6.45 1.51
C LYS A 164 -29.35 -6.31 2.93
N ASN A 165 -30.57 -5.79 3.02
CA ASN A 165 -31.35 -5.64 4.25
C ASN A 165 -31.55 -6.96 5.02
N GLU A 166 -31.37 -8.11 4.37
CA GLU A 166 -31.69 -9.44 4.94
C GLU A 166 -30.48 -10.38 5.11
N SER A 167 -29.26 -9.93 4.76
CA SER A 167 -28.12 -10.86 4.57
C SER A 167 -27.37 -11.25 5.84
N ASN A 168 -27.38 -10.40 6.88
CA ASN A 168 -26.93 -10.66 8.24
C ASN A 168 -27.20 -9.41 9.11
N ALA A 169 -27.21 -9.55 10.44
CA ALA A 169 -27.50 -8.44 11.36
C ALA A 169 -26.57 -7.22 11.19
N PHE A 170 -25.33 -7.45 10.72
CA PHE A 170 -24.39 -6.38 10.39
C PHE A 170 -24.84 -5.56 9.18
N ASN A 171 -25.11 -6.22 8.06
CA ASN A 171 -25.52 -5.58 6.82
C ASN A 171 -26.87 -4.88 6.96
N GLN A 172 -27.80 -5.45 7.74
CA GLN A 172 -29.09 -4.83 8.04
C GLN A 172 -28.90 -3.52 8.83
N ASN A 173 -28.19 -3.58 9.96
CA ASN A 173 -27.95 -2.40 10.80
C ASN A 173 -27.17 -1.30 10.05
N PHE A 174 -26.22 -1.69 9.21
CA PHE A 174 -25.51 -0.75 8.36
C PHE A 174 -26.44 -0.11 7.33
N PHE A 175 -27.18 -0.92 6.56
CA PHE A 175 -28.12 -0.44 5.55
C PHE A 175 -29.09 0.59 6.12
N GLU A 176 -29.76 0.26 7.24
CA GLU A 176 -30.69 1.15 7.93
C GLU A 176 -30.02 2.46 8.40
N LYS A 177 -28.75 2.42 8.79
CA LYS A 177 -28.00 3.60 9.24
C LYS A 177 -27.52 4.50 8.11
N ILE A 178 -27.38 4.01 6.89
CA ILE A 178 -26.76 4.76 5.79
C ILE A 178 -27.70 5.04 4.60
N VAL A 179 -28.83 4.34 4.53
CA VAL A 179 -29.86 4.62 3.52
C VAL A 179 -30.32 6.08 3.63
N ASP A 180 -30.53 6.70 2.48
CA ASP A 180 -30.90 8.10 2.31
C ASP A 180 -29.91 9.14 2.87
N LYS A 181 -28.73 8.73 3.33
CA LYS A 181 -27.64 9.65 3.67
C LYS A 181 -26.79 9.98 2.44
N THR A 182 -26.01 11.06 2.52
CA THR A 182 -24.95 11.32 1.55
C THR A 182 -23.79 10.34 1.77
N GLY A 183 -23.27 9.77 0.69
CA GLY A 183 -22.07 8.96 0.71
C GLY A 183 -21.04 9.45 -0.29
N ALA A 184 -19.77 9.32 0.08
CA ALA A 184 -18.64 9.40 -0.83
C ALA A 184 -18.31 8.00 -1.34
N ILE A 185 -18.34 7.84 -2.67
CA ILE A 185 -17.85 6.66 -3.37
C ILE A 185 -16.47 7.00 -3.91
N ILE A 186 -15.47 6.27 -3.44
CA ILE A 186 -14.06 6.53 -3.71
C ILE A 186 -13.48 5.34 -4.45
N LEU A 187 -12.90 5.61 -5.61
CA LEU A 187 -12.15 4.60 -6.37
C LEU A 187 -10.70 4.59 -5.90
N GLU A 188 -10.24 3.42 -5.48
CA GLU A 188 -8.88 3.18 -5.01
C GLU A 188 -8.31 1.93 -5.65
N LYS A 189 -6.99 1.91 -5.84
CA LYS A 189 -6.26 0.76 -6.35
C LYS A 189 -5.26 0.28 -5.32
N GLY A 190 -5.25 -1.01 -5.03
CA GLY A 190 -4.37 -1.60 -4.02
C GLY A 190 -4.43 -3.12 -3.99
N ASN A 191 -3.66 -3.72 -3.09
CA ASN A 191 -3.69 -5.17 -2.82
C ASN A 191 -3.87 -5.48 -1.33
N SER A 192 -4.16 -4.45 -0.53
CA SER A 192 -4.55 -4.54 0.87
C SER A 192 -5.80 -3.70 1.08
N SER A 193 -6.92 -4.33 1.42
CA SER A 193 -8.19 -3.64 1.65
C SER A 193 -8.10 -2.63 2.80
N GLU A 194 -7.33 -2.95 3.85
CA GLU A 194 -7.10 -2.05 4.99
C GLU A 194 -6.43 -0.74 4.57
N LEU A 195 -5.36 -0.83 3.77
CA LEU A 195 -4.64 0.35 3.28
C LEU A 195 -5.46 1.15 2.27
N VAL A 196 -6.21 0.44 1.41
CA VAL A 196 -7.18 1.03 0.50
C VAL A 196 -8.22 1.86 1.25
N VAL A 197 -8.85 1.29 2.28
CA VAL A 197 -9.85 2.00 3.10
C VAL A 197 -9.21 3.18 3.83
N LYS A 198 -8.00 3.03 4.37
CA LYS A 198 -7.28 4.13 5.03
C LYS A 198 -7.02 5.31 4.07
N ARG A 199 -6.62 5.05 2.82
CA ARG A 199 -6.47 6.10 1.79
C ARG A 199 -7.80 6.75 1.44
N ALA A 200 -8.86 5.96 1.30
CA ALA A 200 -10.20 6.46 1.03
C ALA A 200 -10.70 7.37 2.17
N LYS A 201 -10.46 7.01 3.44
CA LYS A 201 -10.76 7.87 4.61
C LYS A 201 -10.06 9.24 4.50
N ILE A 202 -8.77 9.25 4.20
CA ILE A 202 -7.99 10.50 4.04
C ILE A 202 -8.56 11.37 2.90
N LYS A 203 -8.95 10.73 1.79
CA LYS A 203 -9.59 11.39 0.65
C LYS A 203 -10.97 11.99 1.01
N ALA A 204 -11.79 11.27 1.76
CA ALA A 204 -13.07 11.76 2.26
C ALA A 204 -12.88 12.96 3.20
N ASP A 205 -11.94 12.87 4.16
CA ASP A 205 -11.58 13.98 5.05
C ASP A 205 -11.19 15.23 4.29
N PHE A 206 -10.38 15.07 3.25
CA PHE A 206 -9.95 16.19 2.42
C PHE A 206 -11.14 16.91 1.77
N ILE A 207 -12.08 16.15 1.18
CA ILE A 207 -13.29 16.72 0.60
C ILE A 207 -14.16 17.41 1.64
N ILE A 208 -14.38 16.77 2.79
CA ILE A 208 -15.15 17.34 3.90
C ILE A 208 -14.57 18.70 4.30
N ARG A 209 -13.26 18.78 4.52
CA ARG A 209 -12.56 20.03 4.86
C ARG A 209 -12.67 21.08 3.76
N MET A 210 -12.58 20.67 2.49
CA MET A 210 -12.75 21.58 1.35
C MET A 210 -14.16 22.16 1.28
N LEU A 211 -15.20 21.34 1.51
CA LEU A 211 -16.58 21.78 1.55
C LEU A 211 -16.82 22.75 2.72
N GLN A 212 -16.32 22.40 3.91
CA GLN A 212 -16.39 23.27 5.10
C GLN A 212 -15.71 24.62 4.87
N ALA A 213 -14.51 24.62 4.28
CA ALA A 213 -13.78 25.83 3.94
C ALA A 213 -14.56 26.70 2.94
N SER A 214 -15.12 26.08 1.89
CA SER A 214 -15.87 26.78 0.84
C SER A 214 -17.12 27.46 1.37
N ILE A 215 -17.83 26.83 2.32
CA ILE A 215 -18.99 27.44 2.98
C ILE A 215 -18.54 28.59 3.89
N SER A 216 -17.48 28.39 4.66
CA SER A 216 -16.93 29.38 5.59
C SER A 216 -16.46 30.67 4.87
N THR A 217 -15.95 30.56 3.65
CA THR A 217 -15.52 31.72 2.85
C THR A 217 -16.70 32.51 2.25
N ASN A 218 -17.80 31.85 1.91
CA ASN A 218 -18.94 32.48 1.22
C ASN A 218 -20.03 32.98 2.17
N HIS A 219 -20.12 32.45 3.39
CA HIS A 219 -21.20 32.75 4.32
C HIS A 219 -20.70 32.93 5.76
N LYS A 220 -20.06 34.09 6.03
CA LYS A 220 -19.54 34.45 7.37
C LYS A 220 -20.60 34.44 8.49
N GLU A 221 -21.88 34.52 8.16
CA GLU A 221 -22.98 34.60 9.13
C GLU A 221 -23.58 33.23 9.52
N ILE A 222 -23.23 32.13 8.83
CA ILE A 222 -23.88 30.80 9.02
C ILE A 222 -23.13 29.90 10.03
N LEU A 223 -21.99 30.35 10.57
CA LEU A 223 -21.03 29.54 11.35
C LEU A 223 -21.48 29.00 12.72
N TYR A 224 -22.74 29.19 13.12
CA TYR A 224 -23.24 28.78 14.44
C TYR A 224 -24.05 27.48 14.44
N ASP A 225 -24.24 26.85 13.28
CA ASP A 225 -25.14 25.70 13.16
C ASP A 225 -24.37 24.37 13.18
N ASN A 226 -24.80 23.43 14.03
CA ASN A 226 -24.23 22.07 14.12
C ASN A 226 -24.28 21.32 12.76
N ASN A 227 -25.13 21.80 11.83
CA ASN A 227 -25.25 21.33 10.45
C ASN A 227 -24.01 21.61 9.56
N LEU A 228 -23.03 22.40 10.01
CA LEU A 228 -21.78 22.66 9.28
C LEU A 228 -20.67 21.65 9.58
N LEU A 229 -20.87 20.79 10.58
CA LEU A 229 -19.91 19.76 10.95
C LEU A 229 -20.14 18.52 10.10
N PHE A 230 -19.91 18.66 8.79
CA PHE A 230 -19.76 17.48 7.92
C PHE A 230 -18.65 16.61 8.52
N GLU A 231 -18.94 15.34 8.72
CA GLU A 231 -17.99 14.40 9.30
C GLU A 231 -18.14 13.04 8.64
N GLN A 232 -17.08 12.24 8.68
CA GLN A 232 -17.15 10.87 8.19
C GLN A 232 -18.01 10.03 9.13
N GLY A 233 -18.88 9.21 8.56
CA GLY A 233 -19.54 8.15 9.31
C GLY A 233 -18.53 7.08 9.73
N GLU A 234 -18.77 6.48 10.89
CA GLU A 234 -17.93 5.41 11.46
C GLU A 234 -17.91 4.17 10.56
N PHE A 235 -19.05 3.88 9.93
CA PHE A 235 -19.23 2.65 9.18
C PHE A 235 -18.80 2.82 7.72
N ILE A 236 -17.80 2.05 7.31
CA ILE A 236 -17.25 2.09 5.95
C ILE A 236 -17.30 0.72 5.32
N VAL A 237 -17.72 0.68 4.06
CA VAL A 237 -17.79 -0.56 3.30
C VAL A 237 -17.01 -0.47 2.01
N TYR A 238 -16.48 -1.60 1.58
CA TYR A 238 -15.70 -1.67 0.35
C TYR A 238 -15.98 -2.96 -0.40
N ARG A 239 -15.76 -2.91 -1.71
CA ARG A 239 -15.84 -4.08 -2.60
C ARG A 239 -14.80 -4.00 -3.72
N THR A 240 -14.43 -5.14 -4.27
CA THR A 240 -13.64 -5.20 -5.51
C THR A 240 -14.55 -5.04 -6.73
N LYS A 241 -14.13 -4.28 -7.74
CA LYS A 241 -14.93 -4.05 -8.96
C LYS A 241 -15.14 -5.29 -9.82
N ILE A 242 -14.19 -6.22 -9.85
CA ILE A 242 -14.18 -7.36 -10.78
C ILE A 242 -15.09 -8.49 -10.28
N ILE A 243 -15.22 -8.66 -8.97
CA ILE A 243 -16.09 -9.68 -8.35
C ILE A 243 -16.87 -9.01 -7.20
N PRO A 244 -18.09 -8.51 -7.43
CA PRO A 244 -18.89 -7.85 -6.39
C PRO A 244 -19.44 -8.81 -5.32
N SER A 245 -18.91 -10.04 -5.21
CA SER A 245 -19.46 -11.09 -4.33
C SER A 245 -19.14 -10.90 -2.85
N PHE A 246 -18.15 -10.05 -2.51
CA PHE A 246 -17.76 -9.80 -1.14
C PHE A 246 -17.72 -8.31 -0.84
N VAL A 247 -18.56 -7.90 0.11
CA VAL A 247 -18.53 -6.57 0.73
C VAL A 247 -17.87 -6.71 2.10
N GLY A 248 -16.74 -6.03 2.28
CA GLY A 248 -16.09 -5.91 3.59
C GLY A 248 -16.58 -4.67 4.32
N GLY A 249 -16.52 -4.70 5.65
CA GLY A 249 -16.86 -3.58 6.52
C GLY A 249 -15.74 -3.27 7.51
N GLN A 250 -15.55 -1.98 7.82
CA GLN A 250 -14.72 -1.51 8.92
C GLN A 250 -15.53 -0.56 9.81
N TYR A 251 -15.22 -0.60 11.11
CA TYR A 251 -15.73 0.29 12.15
C TYR A 251 -14.57 1.17 12.65
#